data_AF-A0A8T1U0S5-F1
#
_entry.id   AF-A0A8T1U0S5-F1
#
_cell.length_a   1.000
_cell.length_b   1.000
_cell.length_c   1.000
_cell.angle_alpha   90.00
_cell.angle_beta   90.00
_cell.angle_gamma   90.00
#
_symmetry.space_group_name_H-M   'P 1'
#
loop_
_entity.id
_entity.type
_entity.pdbx_description
1 polymer ?
#
loop_
_entity_poly.entity_id
_entity_poly.type
_entity_poly.pdbx_seq_one_letter_code
_entity_poly.pdbx_strand_id
1 'polypeptide(L)'
;MGCFASLLRVQSALQMFHQQYKRTSDFPLQLHVLGEPLLWDELKEAEAVIAPLSLASYRLQRDENTVGDVVRSFCDIYKDFCSTSFIKIK
;
A
#
# COMPACT_ATOMS: atom_id res chain seq x y z
N MET A 1 1.39 4.16 -9.38
CA MET A 1 1.36 5.06 -8.22
C MET A 1 0.74 4.26 -7.10
N GLY A 2 1.44 4.10 -5.99
CA GLY A 2 0.96 3.32 -4.87
C GLY A 2 0.86 4.23 -3.63
N CYS A 3 -0.21 4.10 -2.86
CA CYS A 3 -0.49 4.97 -1.71
C CYS A 3 0.59 4.83 -0.64
N PHE A 4 1.09 3.62 -0.45
CA PHE A 4 2.10 3.28 0.54
C PHE A 4 3.42 2.84 -0.08
N ALA A 5 3.55 2.84 -1.42
CA ALA A 5 4.77 2.42 -2.10
C ALA A 5 6.04 3.14 -1.61
N SER A 6 5.97 4.44 -1.28
CA SER A 6 7.11 5.17 -0.69
C SER A 6 7.46 4.66 0.70
N LEU A 7 6.45 4.39 1.53
CA LEU A 7 6.62 3.87 2.89
C LEU A 7 7.17 2.43 2.87
N LEU A 8 6.64 1.57 2.00
CA LEU A 8 7.12 0.20 1.80
C LEU A 8 8.57 0.17 1.30
N ARG A 9 8.98 1.13 0.46
CA ARG A 9 10.38 1.25 0.01
C ARG A 9 11.35 1.54 1.16
N VAL A 10 10.91 2.24 2.21
CA VAL A 10 11.75 2.55 3.38
C VAL A 10 11.58 1.54 4.53
N GLN A 11 10.85 0.43 4.32
CA GLN A 11 10.64 -0.63 5.32
C GLN A 11 11.94 -1.06 5.98
N SER A 12 12.96 -1.43 5.19
CA SER A 12 14.23 -1.92 5.72
C SER A 12 14.95 -0.89 6.56
N ALA A 13 14.94 0.38 6.15
CA ALA A 13 15.54 1.48 6.90
C ALA A 13 14.82 1.69 8.24
N LEU A 14 13.49 1.63 8.27
CA LEU A 14 12.71 1.77 9.50
C LEU A 14 12.89 0.57 10.44
N GLN A 15 13.01 -0.64 9.90
CA GLN A 15 13.36 -1.83 10.68
C GLN A 15 14.79 -1.72 11.26
N MET A 16 15.77 -1.26 10.48
CA MET A 16 17.13 -1.01 10.97
C MET A 16 17.15 0.04 12.07
N PHE A 17 16.41 1.14 11.90
CA PHE A 17 16.24 2.17 12.91
C PHE A 17 15.67 1.59 14.22
N HIS A 18 14.59 0.80 14.14
CA HIS A 18 14.05 0.10 15.31
C HIS A 18 15.09 -0.80 15.96
N GLN A 19 15.79 -1.64 15.19
CA GLN A 19 16.80 -2.54 15.75
C GLN A 19 17.93 -1.80 16.48
N GLN A 20 18.35 -0.64 15.96
CA GLN A 20 19.42 0.17 16.52
C GLN A 20 19.02 0.86 17.83
N TYR A 21 17.78 1.34 17.94
CA TYR A 21 17.37 2.22 19.04
C TYR A 21 16.35 1.62 20.02
N LYS A 22 15.76 0.45 19.74
CA LYS A 22 14.69 -0.16 20.58
C LYS A 22 15.06 -0.42 22.06
N ARG A 23 16.34 -0.39 22.42
CA ARG A 23 16.82 -0.61 23.80
C ARG A 23 17.14 0.69 24.54
N THR A 24 17.10 1.83 23.86
CA THR A 24 17.33 3.12 24.49
C THR A 24 16.10 3.53 25.29
N SER A 25 16.31 4.13 26.47
CA SER A 25 15.24 4.47 27.40
C SER A 25 14.27 5.55 26.88
N ASP A 26 14.68 6.30 25.85
CA ASP A 26 13.91 7.35 25.20
C ASP A 26 13.17 6.87 23.94
N PHE A 27 13.31 5.59 23.57
CA PHE A 27 12.64 5.06 22.40
C PHE A 27 11.12 4.95 22.65
N PRO A 28 10.26 5.60 21.84
CA PRO A 28 8.83 5.57 22.06
C PRO A 28 8.25 4.17 21.91
N LEU A 29 7.46 3.74 22.89
CA LEU A 29 6.83 2.40 22.88
C LEU A 29 5.99 2.15 21.63
N GLN A 30 5.32 3.19 21.11
CA GLN A 30 4.48 3.13 19.92
C GLN A 30 5.27 2.81 18.65
N LEU A 31 6.57 3.13 18.61
CA LEU A 31 7.42 2.86 17.46
C LEU A 31 7.96 1.42 17.45
N HIS A 32 7.65 0.59 18.46
CA HIS A 32 8.03 -0.82 18.42
C HIS A 32 7.37 -1.58 17.26
N VAL A 33 6.21 -1.12 16.82
CA VAL A 33 5.47 -1.67 15.67
C VAL A 33 6.29 -1.65 14.37
N LEU A 34 7.27 -0.75 14.24
CA LEU A 34 8.17 -0.70 13.08
C LEU A 34 9.00 -1.98 12.91
N GLY A 35 9.25 -2.70 14.01
CA GLY A 35 9.95 -3.98 14.01
C GLY A 35 9.04 -5.20 13.84
N GLU A 36 7.71 -5.02 13.83
CA GLU A 36 6.75 -6.12 13.74
C GLU A 36 6.54 -6.53 12.28
N PRO A 37 6.80 -7.81 11.90
CA PRO A 37 6.61 -8.26 10.52
C PRO A 37 5.16 -8.11 10.03
N LEU A 38 4.20 -8.37 10.92
CA LEU A 38 2.77 -8.36 10.61
C LEU A 38 2.30 -7.00 10.08
N LEU A 39 2.75 -5.88 10.68
CA LEU A 39 2.45 -4.53 10.19
C LEU A 39 2.79 -4.38 8.71
N TRP A 40 3.98 -4.84 8.32
CA TRP A 40 4.49 -4.66 6.97
C TRP A 40 3.81 -5.58 5.96
N ASP A 41 3.43 -6.79 6.39
CA ASP A 41 2.69 -7.72 5.55
C ASP A 41 1.27 -7.23 5.32
N GLU A 42 0.57 -6.79 6.38
CA GLU A 42 -0.75 -6.16 6.27
C GLU A 42 -0.71 -4.88 5.42
N LEU A 43 0.34 -4.06 5.56
CA LEU A 43 0.51 -2.86 4.75
C LEU A 43 0.72 -3.18 3.26
N LYS A 44 1.44 -4.26 2.93
CA LYS A 44 1.61 -4.73 1.54
C LYS A 44 0.29 -5.24 0.97
N GLU A 45 -0.47 -5.98 1.76
CA GLU A 45 -1.80 -6.47 1.36
C GLU A 45 -2.75 -5.30 1.12
N ALA A 46 -2.78 -4.32 2.04
CA ALA A 46 -3.58 -3.11 1.90
C ALA A 46 -3.17 -2.30 0.66
N GLU A 47 -1.87 -2.13 0.41
CA GLU A 47 -1.36 -1.46 -0.79
C GLU A 47 -1.82 -2.18 -2.08
N ALA A 48 -1.80 -3.51 -2.11
CA ALA A 48 -2.24 -4.28 -3.27
C ALA A 48 -3.74 -4.07 -3.57
N VAL A 49 -4.57 -3.80 -2.55
CA VAL A 49 -5.99 -3.44 -2.73
C VAL A 49 -6.15 -1.98 -3.17
N ILE A 50 -5.40 -1.07 -2.55
CA ILE A 50 -5.61 0.38 -2.68
C ILE A 50 -4.94 0.95 -3.94
N ALA A 51 -3.81 0.41 -4.37
CA ALA A 51 -3.06 0.89 -5.53
C ALA A 51 -3.89 0.95 -6.85
N PRO A 52 -4.62 -0.11 -7.28
CA PRO A 52 -5.42 -0.05 -8.50
C PRO A 52 -6.55 1.00 -8.40
N LEU A 53 -7.21 1.09 -7.24
CA LEU A 53 -8.27 2.07 -6.98
C LEU A 53 -7.75 3.51 -7.02
N SER A 54 -6.58 3.74 -6.42
CA SER A 54 -5.94 5.06 -6.36
C SER A 54 -5.46 5.51 -7.73
N LEU A 55 -4.94 4.59 -8.55
CA LEU A 55 -4.57 4.87 -9.93
C LEU A 55 -5.79 5.20 -10.79
N ALA A 56 -6.88 4.44 -10.66
CA ALA A 56 -8.13 4.74 -11.34
C ALA A 56 -8.69 6.10 -10.93
N SER A 57 -8.74 6.39 -9.62
CA SER A 57 -9.17 7.69 -9.10
C SER A 57 -8.34 8.84 -9.67
N TYR A 58 -7.01 8.72 -9.65
CA TYR A 58 -6.12 9.72 -10.23
C TYR A 58 -6.38 9.96 -11.73
N ARG A 59 -6.61 8.89 -12.51
CA ARG A 59 -6.92 9.02 -13.95
C ARG A 59 -8.25 9.73 -14.19
N LEU A 60 -9.25 9.43 -13.36
CA LEU A 60 -10.61 9.95 -13.49
C LEU A 60 -10.77 11.38 -12.96
N GLN A 61 -9.85 11.88 -12.13
CA GLN A 61 -9.84 13.27 -11.66
C GLN A 61 -9.49 14.30 -12.75
N ARG A 62 -9.14 13.88 -13.97
CA ARG A 62 -8.85 14.81 -15.07
C ARG A 62 -10.15 15.45 -15.58
N ASP A 63 -10.15 16.78 -15.74
CA ASP A 63 -11.33 17.57 -16.15
C ASP A 63 -11.95 17.15 -17.49
N GLU A 64 -11.17 16.53 -18.38
CA GLU A 64 -11.60 16.05 -19.70
C GLU A 64 -11.53 14.52 -19.80
N ASN A 65 -12.03 13.79 -18.80
CA ASN A 65 -12.12 12.33 -18.90
C ASN A 65 -13.20 11.92 -19.92
N THR A 66 -12.92 10.88 -20.70
CA THR A 66 -13.89 10.30 -21.64
C THR A 66 -14.56 9.07 -21.02
N VAL A 67 -15.70 8.65 -21.60
CA VAL A 67 -16.30 7.35 -21.26
C VAL A 67 -15.31 6.19 -21.50
N GLY A 68 -14.42 6.33 -22.49
CA GLY A 68 -13.35 5.37 -22.73
C GLY A 68 -12.37 5.24 -21.55
N ASP A 69 -12.03 6.36 -20.89
CA ASP A 69 -11.17 6.36 -19.70
C ASP A 69 -11.85 5.69 -18.49
N VAL A 70 -13.17 5.87 -18.36
CA VAL A 70 -13.98 5.17 -17.34
C VAL A 70 -13.96 3.66 -17.58
N VAL A 71 -14.31 3.22 -18.79
CA VAL A 71 -14.33 1.78 -19.15
C VAL A 71 -12.96 1.16 -18.98
N ARG A 72 -11.89 1.85 -19.39
CA ARG A 72 -10.51 1.39 -19.19
C ARG A 72 -10.16 1.26 -17.71
N SER A 73 -10.52 2.24 -16.89
CA SER A 73 -10.25 2.21 -15.44
C SER A 73 -10.98 1.05 -14.76
N PHE A 74 -12.23 0.76 -15.12
CA PHE A 74 -12.94 -0.44 -14.64
C PHE A 74 -12.26 -1.74 -15.08
N CYS A 75 -11.82 -1.83 -16.34
CA CYS A 75 -11.12 -3.01 -16.86
C CYS A 75 -9.80 -3.26 -16.11
N ASP A 76 -9.03 -2.21 -15.84
CA ASP A 76 -7.76 -2.31 -15.12
C ASP A 76 -7.99 -2.73 -13.66
N ILE A 77 -8.97 -2.15 -12.95
CA ILE A 77 -9.33 -2.58 -11.58
C ILE A 77 -9.70 -4.07 -11.56
N TYR A 78 -10.53 -4.52 -12.50
CA TYR A 78 -10.96 -5.91 -12.57
C TYR A 78 -9.76 -6.85 -12.78
N LYS A 79 -8.86 -6.52 -13.70
CA LYS A 79 -7.65 -7.33 -13.96
C LYS A 79 -6.75 -7.39 -12.74
N ASP A 80 -6.53 -6.26 -12.06
CA ASP A 80 -5.65 -6.19 -10.89
C ASP A 80 -6.21 -7.02 -9.72
N PHE A 81 -7.53 -6.99 -9.51
CA PHE A 81 -8.20 -7.84 -8.51
C PHE A 81 -8.31 -9.31 -8.88
N CYS A 82 -8.39 -9.67 -10.16
CA CYS A 82 -8.33 -11.07 -10.58
C CYS A 82 -6.90 -11.65 -10.52
N SER A 83 -5.88 -10.82 -10.76
CA SER A 83 -4.48 -11.25 -10.75
C SER A 83 -3.91 -11.38 -9.34
N THR A 84 -4.45 -10.62 -8.40
CA THR A 84 -4.09 -10.72 -6.99
C THR A 84 -4.98 -11.78 -6.35
N SER A 85 -4.41 -12.68 -5.55
CA SER A 85 -5.10 -13.80 -4.89
C SER A 85 -6.15 -13.38 -3.82
N PHE A 86 -6.86 -12.26 -4.01
CA PHE A 86 -7.84 -11.68 -3.08
C PHE A 86 -9.10 -12.53 -2.89
N ILE A 87 -9.29 -13.60 -3.68
CA ILE A 87 -10.43 -14.54 -3.51
C ILE A 87 -10.12 -15.56 -2.40
N LYS A 88 -9.88 -15.08 -1.17
CA LYS A 88 -10.05 -15.83 0.08
C LYS A 88 -10.40 -14.90 1.24
N ILE A 89 -11.35 -13.98 1.04
CA ILE A 89 -12.10 -13.45 2.18
C ILE A 89 -13.14 -14.53 2.50
N LYS A 90 -12.85 -15.31 3.55
CA LYS A 90 -13.72 -16.35 4.09
C LYS A 90 -14.49 -15.81 5.28
#